data_AF-A0A7S0HBI0-F1
#
_entry.id   AF-A0A7S0HBI0-F1
#
_cell.length_a   1.000
_cell.length_b   1.000
_cell.length_c   1.000
_cell.angle_alpha   90.00
_cell.angle_beta   90.00
_cell.angle_gamma   90.00
#
_symmetry.space_group_name_H-M   'P 1'
#
loop_
_entity.id
_entity.type
_entity.pdbx_description
1 polymer ?
#
loop_
_entity_poly.entity_id
_entity_poly.type
_entity_poly.pdbx_seq_one_letter_code
_entity_poly.pdbx_strand_id
1 'polypeptide(L)'
;YAIHTSVGRDSVACEINGHPASLITPLRNGNIVHMVTSGGLPQERPPAWEHRVVTPKAKKEIRNQGGKATRSNRRRAPEDGIARAVSDERERLAVSHRTE
;
A
#
# COMPACT_ATOMS: atom_id res chain seq x y z
N TYR A 1 12.97 6.06 7.12
CA TYR A 1 12.93 7.23 6.21
C TYR A 1 13.97 8.29 6.55
N ALA A 2 14.26 8.56 7.83
CA ALA A 2 15.36 9.47 8.20
C ALA A 2 16.73 8.93 7.76
N ILE A 3 16.99 7.64 8.00
CA ILE A 3 18.22 6.95 7.59
C ILE A 3 18.27 6.78 6.07
N HIS A 4 17.31 6.02 5.51
CA HIS A 4 17.19 5.80 4.07
C HIS A 4 15.73 5.53 3.68
N THR A 5 15.42 5.67 2.38
CA THR A 5 14.07 5.41 1.84
C THR A 5 13.75 3.91 1.85
N SER A 6 14.69 3.03 1.48
CA SER A 6 14.48 1.57 1.55
C SER A 6 14.23 1.11 2.99
N VAL A 7 15.10 1.51 3.93
CA VAL A 7 14.94 1.17 5.35
C VAL A 7 13.58 1.60 5.91
N GLY A 8 13.05 2.76 5.50
CA GLY A 8 11.72 3.21 5.91
C GLY A 8 10.56 2.45 5.25
N ARG A 9 10.73 2.08 3.99
CA ARG A 9 9.75 1.36 3.17
C ARG A 9 9.66 -0.13 3.55
N ASP A 10 10.78 -0.71 3.94
CA ASP A 10 10.92 -2.15 4.19
C ASP A 10 10.80 -2.50 5.67
N SER A 11 10.52 -1.50 6.53
CA SER A 11 10.41 -1.66 7.98
C SER A 11 9.15 -2.46 8.34
N VAL A 12 9.30 -3.55 9.09
CA VAL A 12 8.20 -4.44 9.51
C VAL A 12 7.90 -4.28 11.00
N ALA A 13 8.93 -4.15 11.84
CA ALA A 13 8.80 -3.99 13.28
C ALA A 13 9.88 -3.07 13.84
N CYS A 14 9.70 -2.60 15.07
CA CYS A 14 10.75 -1.91 15.81
C CYS A 14 10.77 -2.35 17.28
N GLU A 15 11.94 -2.17 17.87
CA GLU A 15 12.15 -2.25 19.31
C GLU A 15 12.70 -0.91 19.78
N ILE A 16 12.23 -0.47 20.94
CA ILE A 16 12.70 0.75 21.59
C ILE A 16 13.31 0.33 22.93
N ASN A 17 14.58 0.62 23.13
CA ASN A 17 15.35 0.25 24.33
C ASN A 17 15.27 -1.25 24.66
N GLY A 18 15.30 -2.11 23.64
CA GLY A 18 15.26 -3.57 23.78
C GLY A 18 13.86 -4.17 23.99
N HIS A 19 12.80 -3.36 23.95
CA HIS A 19 11.42 -3.83 24.06
C HIS A 19 10.65 -3.68 22.74
N PRO A 20 9.87 -4.70 22.32
CA PRO A 20 9.01 -4.60 21.16
C PRO A 20 8.07 -3.40 21.26
N ALA A 21 8.03 -2.60 20.19
CA ALA A 21 7.22 -1.40 20.13
C ALA A 21 6.50 -1.30 18.78
N SER A 22 5.42 -0.51 18.76
CA SER A 22 4.72 -0.22 17.51
C SER A 22 5.52 0.79 16.68
N LEU A 23 5.58 0.61 15.35
CA LEU A 23 6.27 1.52 14.41
C LEU A 23 5.77 2.98 14.43
N ILE A 24 4.57 3.19 14.97
CA ILE A 24 3.88 4.48 15.09
C ILE A 24 3.98 5.07 16.51
N THR A 25 4.78 4.46 17.37
CA THR A 25 5.09 4.97 18.71
C THR A 25 5.91 6.25 18.59
N PRO A 26 5.55 7.34 19.28
CA PRO A 26 6.36 8.56 19.27
C PRO A 26 7.70 8.30 19.97
N LEU A 27 8.79 8.71 19.32
CA LEU A 27 10.14 8.61 19.86
C LEU A 27 10.43 9.75 20.83
N ARG A 28 11.19 9.46 21.87
CA ARG A 28 11.73 10.45 22.83
C ARG A 28 13.25 10.54 22.70
N ASN A 29 13.80 11.68 23.12
CA ASN A 29 15.25 11.83 23.20
C ASN A 29 15.86 10.76 24.10
N GLY A 30 17.01 10.23 23.69
CA GLY A 30 17.69 9.15 24.38
C GLY A 30 17.13 7.75 24.09
N ASN A 31 16.10 7.60 23.26
CA ASN A 31 15.64 6.28 22.82
C ASN A 31 16.63 5.67 21.82
N ILE A 32 17.02 4.42 22.09
CA ILE A 32 17.72 3.57 21.14
C ILE A 32 16.66 2.77 20.39
N VAL A 33 16.67 2.89 19.07
CA VAL A 33 15.68 2.24 18.21
C VAL A 33 16.37 1.19 17.36
N HIS A 34 15.94 -0.05 17.51
CA HIS A 34 16.31 -1.14 16.62
C HIS A 34 15.19 -1.38 15.61
N MET A 35 15.51 -1.37 14.32
CA MET A 35 14.54 -1.49 13.22
C MET A 35 14.70 -2.84 12.56
N VAL A 36 13.60 -3.57 12.47
CA VAL A 36 13.55 -4.85 11.75
C VAL A 36 13.00 -4.59 10.35
N THR A 37 13.74 -5.01 9.33
CA THR A 37 13.37 -4.83 7.92
C THR A 37 13.17 -6.17 7.22
N SER A 38 12.29 -6.21 6.23
CA SER A 38 12.00 -7.37 5.39
C SER A 38 13.11 -7.74 4.38
N GLY A 39 14.27 -7.06 4.43
CA GLY A 39 15.38 -7.33 3.51
C GLY A 39 15.16 -6.87 2.07
N GLY A 40 14.29 -5.87 1.84
CA GLY A 40 14.10 -5.25 0.53
C GLY A 40 12.69 -5.39 -0.04
N LEU A 41 11.81 -6.16 0.61
CA LEU A 41 10.41 -6.28 0.21
C LEU A 41 9.59 -5.07 0.71
N PRO A 42 9.07 -4.21 -0.18
CA PRO A 42 8.29 -3.04 0.21
C PRO A 42 7.08 -3.42 1.08
N GLN A 43 6.89 -2.71 2.19
CA GLN A 43 5.72 -2.87 3.04
C GLN A 43 4.65 -1.86 2.64
N GLU A 44 3.44 -2.35 2.36
CA GLU A 44 2.30 -1.48 2.10
C GLU A 44 1.74 -0.96 3.42
N ARG A 45 1.60 0.36 3.52
CA ARG A 45 1.18 1.05 4.73
C ARG A 45 -0.26 1.53 4.54
N PRO A 46 -1.19 1.22 5.46
CA PRO A 46 -2.55 1.74 5.39
C PRO A 46 -2.58 3.28 5.35
N PRO A 47 -3.52 3.91 4.61
CA PRO A 47 -3.62 5.36 4.50
C PRO A 47 -3.69 6.11 5.85
N ALA A 48 -4.23 5.46 6.89
CA ALA A 48 -4.31 6.00 8.25
C ALA A 48 -2.94 6.42 8.83
N TRP A 49 -1.82 5.90 8.30
CA TRP A 49 -0.48 6.28 8.71
C TRP A 49 -0.13 7.74 8.39
N GLU A 50 -0.75 8.34 7.37
CA GLU A 50 -0.48 9.73 6.98
C GLU A 50 -0.72 10.72 8.13
N HIS A 51 -1.70 10.44 8.99
CA HIS A 51 -2.05 11.27 10.14
C HIS A 51 -1.11 11.08 11.33
N ARG A 52 -0.44 9.93 11.43
CA ARG A 52 0.42 9.58 12.58
C ARG A 52 1.88 9.94 12.37
N VAL A 53 2.32 9.98 11.12
CA VAL A 53 3.71 10.26 10.78
C VAL A 53 3.98 11.74 10.89
N VAL A 54 5.04 12.12 11.60
CA VAL A 54 5.36 13.55 11.85
C VAL A 54 6.25 14.13 10.76
N THR A 55 7.25 13.38 10.27
CA THR A 55 8.28 13.91 9.38
C THR A 55 7.78 14.10 7.93
N PRO A 56 8.01 15.26 7.28
CA PRO A 56 7.51 15.53 5.93
C PRO A 56 8.00 14.53 4.87
N LYS A 57 9.26 14.12 4.95
CA LYS A 57 9.83 13.10 4.06
C LYS A 57 9.06 11.78 4.14
N ALA A 58 8.76 11.31 5.35
CA ALA A 58 8.02 10.07 5.52
C ALA A 58 6.56 10.20 5.05
N LYS A 59 5.89 11.34 5.31
CA LYS A 59 4.54 11.61 4.80
C LYS A 59 4.49 11.53 3.26
N LYS A 60 5.44 12.18 2.58
CA LYS A 60 5.53 12.17 1.11
C LYS A 60 5.67 10.74 0.57
N GLU A 61 6.57 9.94 1.14
CA GLU A 61 6.83 8.58 0.66
C GLU A 61 5.64 7.64 0.89
N ILE A 62 4.98 7.72 2.04
CA ILE A 62 3.78 6.90 2.35
C ILE A 62 2.64 7.25 1.39
N ARG A 63 2.39 8.53 1.14
CA ARG A 63 1.38 8.97 0.15
C ARG A 63 1.70 8.47 -1.25
N ASN A 64 2.98 8.54 -1.65
CA ASN A 64 3.42 8.04 -2.95
C ASN A 64 3.20 6.53 -3.09
N GLN A 65 3.39 5.75 -2.02
CA GLN A 65 3.09 4.32 -2.00
C GLN A 65 1.59 4.07 -2.14
N GLY A 66 0.75 4.70 -1.31
CA GLY A 66 -0.71 4.55 -1.37
C GLY A 66 -1.30 4.96 -2.72
N GLY A 67 -0.83 6.07 -3.30
CA GLY A 67 -1.28 6.54 -4.61
C GLY A 67 -0.93 5.61 -5.78
N LYS A 68 0.16 4.81 -5.67
CA LYS A 68 0.49 3.79 -6.67
C LYS A 68 -0.49 2.62 -6.61
N ALA A 69 -0.83 2.15 -5.41
CA ALA A 69 -1.80 1.07 -5.20
C ALA A 69 -3.21 1.47 -5.67
N THR A 70 -3.64 2.71 -5.44
CA THR A 70 -4.96 3.16 -5.91
C THR A 70 -5.00 3.36 -7.42
N ARG A 71 -3.91 3.83 -8.05
CA ARG A 71 -3.84 4.02 -9.51
C ARG A 71 -3.80 2.71 -10.28
N SER A 72 -3.09 1.69 -9.79
CA SER A 72 -3.10 0.36 -10.42
C SER A 72 -4.51 -0.24 -10.37
N ASN A 73 -5.19 -0.15 -9.22
CA ASN A 73 -6.56 -0.63 -9.07
C ASN A 73 -7.55 0.10 -10.01
N ARG A 74 -7.42 1.44 -10.10
CA ARG A 74 -8.27 2.26 -10.98
C ARG A 74 -8.08 1.95 -12.47
N ARG A 75 -6.89 1.52 -12.89
CA ARG A 75 -6.65 1.12 -14.29
C ARG A 75 -7.33 -0.20 -14.63
N ARG A 76 -7.38 -1.13 -13.68
CA ARG A 76 -7.97 -2.46 -13.88
C ARG A 76 -9.50 -2.46 -13.89
N ALA A 77 -10.11 -1.64 -13.02
CA ALA A 77 -11.57 -1.54 -12.90
C ALA A 77 -12.32 -1.29 -14.24
N PRO A 78 -11.90 -0.36 -15.13
CA PRO A 78 -12.55 -0.19 -16.42
C PRO A 78 -12.28 -1.33 -17.40
N GLU A 79 -11.10 -1.98 -17.34
CA GLU A 79 -10.79 -3.15 -18.18
C GLU A 79 -11.72 -4.32 -17.83
N ASP A 80 -11.90 -4.59 -16.53
CA ASP A 80 -12.80 -5.62 -16.04
C ASP A 80 -14.27 -5.29 -16.36
N GLY A 81 -14.64 -4.00 -16.30
CA GLY A 81 -15.97 -3.53 -16.68
C GLY A 81 -16.29 -3.71 -18.16
N ILE A 82 -15.34 -3.38 -19.05
CA ILE A 82 -15.47 -3.57 -20.50
C ILE A 82 -15.53 -5.07 -20.83
N ALA A 83 -14.64 -5.87 -20.25
CA ALA A 83 -14.62 -7.31 -20.48
C ALA A 83 -15.94 -7.98 -20.07
N ARG A 84 -16.54 -7.53 -18.96
CA ARG A 84 -17.85 -8.02 -18.50
C ARG A 84 -18.97 -7.60 -19.43
N ALA A 85 -19.03 -6.33 -19.83
CA ALA A 85 -20.04 -5.83 -20.76
C ALA A 85 -19.99 -6.55 -22.12
N VAL A 86 -18.78 -6.81 -22.63
CA VAL A 86 -18.58 -7.57 -23.88
C VAL A 86 -19.04 -9.03 -23.72
N SER A 87 -18.78 -9.65 -22.57
CA SER A 87 -19.19 -11.04 -22.31
C SER A 87 -20.72 -11.17 -22.21
N ASP A 88 -21.37 -10.25 -21.49
CA ASP A 88 -22.83 -10.18 -21.37
C ASP A 88 -23.49 -9.97 -22.75
N GLU A 89 -22.92 -9.12 -23.60
CA GLU A 89 -23.43 -8.88 -24.96
C GLU A 89 -23.26 -10.10 -25.87
N ARG A 90 -22.14 -10.81 -25.78
CA ARG A 90 -21.94 -12.08 -26.51
C ARG A 90 -22.95 -13.15 -26.07
N GLU A 91 -23.26 -13.22 -24.79
CA GLU A 91 -24.23 -14.17 -24.24
C GLU A 91 -25.66 -13.85 -24.72
N ARG A 92 -26.03 -12.57 -24.76
CA ARG A 92 -27.31 -12.11 -25.33
C ARG A 92 -27.48 -12.46 -26.80
N LEU A 93 -26.45 -12.20 -27.61
CA LEU A 93 -26.47 -12.54 -29.04
C LEU A 93 -26.52 -14.06 -29.27
N ALA A 94 -25.81 -14.84 -28.44
CA ALA A 94 -25.84 -16.31 -28.52
C ALA A 94 -27.20 -16.92 -28.14
N VAL A 95 -27.96 -16.29 -27.23
CA VAL A 95 -29.34 -16.71 -26.91
C VAL A 95 -30.29 -16.38 -28.05
N SER A 96 -30.15 -15.21 -28.69
CA SER A 96 -31.02 -14.79 -29.80
C SER A 96 -30.92 -15.69 -31.03
N HIS A 97 -29.73 -16.22 -31.34
CA HIS A 97 -29.50 -17.15 -32.45
C HIS A 97 -29.99 -18.59 -32.20
N ARG A 98 -30.44 -18.93 -30.98
CA ARG A 98 -30.97 -20.28 -30.64
C ARG A 98 -32.49 -20.35 -30.73
N THR A 99 -33.15 -19.19 -30.81
CA THR A 99 -34.62 -19.06 -30.84
C THR A 99 -35.21 -18.90 -32.24
N GLU A 100 -34.37 -18.91 -33.28
CA GLU A 100 -34.76 -19.03 -34.70
C GLU A 100 -34.52 -20.45 -35.20
#